data_AF-A0A9E3W281-F1
#
_entry.id   AF-A0A9E3W281-F1
#
_cell.length_a   1.000
_cell.length_b   1.000
_cell.length_c   1.000
_cell.angle_alpha   90.00
_cell.angle_beta   90.00
_cell.angle_gamma   90.00
#
_symmetry.space_group_name_H-M   'P 1'
#
loop_
_entity.id
_entity.type
_entity.pdbx_description
1 polymer ?
#
loop_
_entity_poly.entity_id
_entity_poly.type
_entity_poly.pdbx_seq_one_letter_code
_entity_poly.pdbx_strand_id
1 'polypeptide(L)'
;MMQEPEARSTRLFSTLAMTTALLTVGLIVFGAVVRVTDSGLGCGDSWPLCAGRVLPPLDNLTAWIEWLHRLFAASIGVMGLATLAAGWRLRREQHFAFLAVGAAAFLFFIQSALGAVVVLLELPPTMVALHLGTAMLLLAALLIAAVTSIYQPDARLQSDPVSLLIYLTTTLSLVIILTGALVRGSGATLACTDWPLCNGDILPVAQGQPALI
;
A
#
# COMPACT_ATOMS: atom_id res chain seq x y z
N MET A 1 -33.74 -3.14 -17.93
CA MET A 1 -34.03 -1.73 -17.57
C MET A 1 -33.76 -1.62 -16.07
N MET A 2 -32.55 -1.20 -15.68
CA MET A 2 -32.22 -1.03 -14.25
C MET A 2 -33.09 0.09 -13.68
N GLN A 3 -33.66 -0.11 -12.49
CA GLN A 3 -34.43 0.93 -11.82
C GLN A 3 -33.48 2.07 -11.39
N GLU A 4 -33.86 3.34 -11.58
CA GLU A 4 -33.10 4.54 -11.17
C GLU A 4 -32.35 4.45 -9.81
N PRO A 5 -32.95 3.94 -8.71
CA PRO A 5 -32.25 3.80 -7.42
C PRO A 5 -31.09 2.79 -7.43
N GLU A 6 -31.16 1.76 -8.27
CA GLU A 6 -30.13 0.72 -8.41
C GLU A 6 -28.91 1.27 -9.16
N ALA A 7 -29.15 2.02 -10.24
CA ALA A 7 -28.10 2.72 -10.98
C ALA A 7 -27.34 3.73 -10.12
N ARG A 8 -28.04 4.46 -9.24
CA ARG A 8 -27.42 5.39 -8.28
C ARG A 8 -26.55 4.67 -7.26
N SER A 9 -27.01 3.53 -6.73
CA SER A 9 -26.28 2.74 -5.73
C SER A 9 -24.98 2.17 -6.31
N THR A 10 -25.04 1.65 -7.54
CA THR A 10 -23.85 1.16 -8.25
C THR A 10 -22.83 2.27 -8.49
N ARG A 11 -23.27 3.44 -8.99
CA ARG A 11 -22.36 4.58 -9.20
C ARG A 11 -21.67 5.01 -7.91
N LEU A 12 -22.42 5.11 -6.81
CA LEU A 12 -21.85 5.46 -5.50
C LEU A 12 -20.78 4.44 -5.08
N PHE A 13 -21.09 3.15 -5.16
CA PHE A 13 -20.14 2.09 -4.83
C PHE A 13 -18.86 2.17 -5.68
N SER A 14 -19.00 2.28 -7.00
CA SER A 14 -17.87 2.40 -7.92
C SER A 14 -17.03 3.65 -7.68
N THR A 15 -17.66 4.80 -7.44
CA THR A 15 -16.95 6.04 -7.13
C THR A 15 -16.19 5.92 -5.82
N LEU A 16 -16.82 5.39 -4.75
CA LEU A 16 -16.14 5.18 -3.47
C LEU A 16 -14.95 4.22 -3.59
N ALA A 17 -15.11 3.10 -4.29
CA ALA A 17 -14.03 2.14 -4.52
C ALA A 17 -12.86 2.77 -5.28
N MET A 18 -13.14 3.49 -6.38
CA MET A 18 -12.12 4.16 -7.18
C MET A 18 -11.41 5.27 -6.39
N THR A 19 -12.17 6.12 -5.67
CA THR A 19 -11.60 7.17 -4.83
C THR A 19 -10.72 6.58 -3.73
N THR A 20 -11.15 5.50 -3.07
CA THR A 20 -10.34 4.81 -2.05
C THR A 20 -9.04 4.26 -2.64
N ALA A 21 -9.09 3.65 -3.82
CA ALA A 21 -7.91 3.14 -4.52
C ALA A 21 -6.90 4.27 -4.84
N LEU A 22 -7.39 5.38 -5.41
CA LEU A 22 -6.55 6.54 -5.76
C LEU A 22 -5.93 7.21 -4.52
N LEU A 23 -6.71 7.36 -3.44
CA LEU A 23 -6.18 7.86 -2.17
C LEU A 23 -5.15 6.91 -1.56
N THR A 24 -5.33 5.59 -1.72
CA THR A 24 -4.36 4.59 -1.28
C THR A 24 -3.04 4.71 -2.03
N VAL A 25 -3.06 5.01 -3.34
CA VAL A 25 -1.83 5.36 -4.08
C VAL A 25 -1.15 6.57 -3.46
N GLY A 26 -1.92 7.63 -3.16
CA GLY A 26 -1.41 8.82 -2.46
C GLY A 26 -0.80 8.49 -1.09
N LEU A 27 -1.42 7.60 -0.32
CA LEU A 27 -0.91 7.15 0.97
C LEU A 27 0.39 6.35 0.84
N ILE A 28 0.50 5.47 -0.16
CA ILE A 28 1.74 4.71 -0.44
C ILE A 28 2.88 5.67 -0.78
N VAL A 29 2.63 6.67 -1.63
CA VAL A 29 3.62 7.71 -1.94
C VAL A 29 3.98 8.51 -0.70
N PHE A 30 3.00 8.88 0.13
CA PHE A 30 3.28 9.58 1.38
C PHE A 30 4.07 8.72 2.37
N GLY A 31 3.85 7.40 2.41
CA GLY A 31 4.69 6.47 3.17
C GLY A 31 6.14 6.45 2.70
N ALA A 32 6.39 6.58 1.38
CA ALA A 32 7.74 6.76 0.85
C ALA A 32 8.37 8.08 1.31
N VAL A 33 7.58 9.16 1.44
CA VAL A 33 8.03 10.42 2.04
C VAL A 33 8.43 10.22 3.50
N VAL A 34 7.58 9.59 4.32
CA VAL A 34 7.90 9.26 5.72
C VAL A 34 9.23 8.52 5.82
N ARG A 35 9.50 7.58 4.90
CA ARG A 35 10.76 6.82 4.87
C ARG A 35 11.95 7.66 4.43
N VAL A 36 11.83 8.47 3.37
CA VAL A 36 12.97 9.24 2.83
C VAL A 36 13.34 10.43 3.71
N THR A 37 12.39 10.95 4.49
CA THR A 37 12.63 12.00 5.51
C THR A 37 12.99 11.42 6.88
N ASP A 38 13.26 10.11 6.95
CA ASP A 38 13.55 9.34 8.18
C ASP A 38 12.57 9.66 9.34
N SER A 39 11.30 9.91 8.99
CA SER A 39 10.25 10.32 9.94
C SER A 39 9.45 9.16 10.51
N GLY A 40 9.83 7.91 10.22
CA GLY A 40 9.06 6.73 10.64
C GLY A 40 9.07 6.41 12.14
N LEU A 41 9.88 7.12 12.93
CA LEU A 41 9.86 7.12 14.41
C LEU A 41 9.65 8.53 14.98
N GLY A 42 9.10 9.46 14.20
CA GLY A 42 8.81 10.81 14.66
C GLY A 42 7.92 10.83 15.92
N CYS A 43 6.99 9.89 16.02
CA CYS A 43 6.09 9.69 17.15
C CYS A 43 6.63 8.74 18.24
N GLY A 44 7.88 8.30 18.12
CA GLY A 44 8.49 7.27 18.98
C GLY A 44 7.91 5.87 18.75
N ASP A 45 8.03 5.01 19.74
CA ASP A 45 7.54 3.62 19.77
C ASP A 45 6.03 3.51 20.05
N SER A 46 5.37 4.65 20.32
CA SER A 46 3.95 4.66 20.68
C SER A 46 3.03 4.52 19.47
N TRP A 47 2.01 3.68 19.63
CA TRP A 47 0.93 3.48 18.68
C TRP A 47 -0.34 3.10 19.46
N PRO A 48 -1.52 3.69 19.20
CA PRO A 48 -1.84 4.62 18.11
C PRO A 48 -1.50 6.09 18.41
N LEU A 49 -1.18 6.43 19.66
CA LEU A 49 -0.80 7.78 20.08
C LEU A 49 0.60 8.17 19.59
N CYS A 50 0.95 9.45 19.72
CA CYS A 50 2.24 10.02 19.37
C CYS A 50 2.93 10.55 20.64
N ALA A 51 3.96 9.84 21.12
CA ALA A 51 4.60 10.03 22.42
C ALA A 51 3.58 10.15 23.59
N GLY A 52 2.56 9.29 23.60
CA GLY A 52 1.48 9.29 24.61
C GLY A 52 0.47 10.44 24.49
N ARG A 53 0.58 11.29 23.46
CA ARG A 53 -0.33 12.40 23.17
C ARG A 53 -1.14 12.13 21.90
N VAL A 54 -2.30 12.78 21.78
CA VAL A 54 -3.13 12.71 20.57
C VAL A 54 -2.51 13.50 19.44
N LEU A 55 -1.91 14.66 19.75
CA LEU A 55 -1.24 15.54 18.79
C LEU A 55 0.26 15.59 19.06
N PRO A 56 1.09 15.63 18.00
CA PRO A 56 2.53 15.85 18.14
C PRO A 56 2.88 17.22 18.75
N PRO A 57 4.07 17.38 19.34
CA PRO A 57 4.64 18.68 19.66
C PRO A 57 4.72 19.59 18.41
N LEU A 58 4.45 20.89 18.57
CA LEU A 58 4.40 21.84 17.44
C LEU A 58 5.77 22.05 16.76
N ASP A 59 6.85 21.80 17.50
CA ASP A 59 8.24 21.98 17.08
C ASP A 59 8.88 20.71 16.48
N ASN A 60 8.13 19.60 16.38
CA ASN A 60 8.65 18.34 15.88
C ASN A 60 8.06 17.97 14.51
N LEU A 61 8.75 18.38 13.43
CA LEU A 61 8.31 18.14 12.05
C LEU A 61 8.20 16.65 11.69
N THR A 62 9.16 15.82 12.14
CA THR A 62 9.15 14.38 11.80
C THR A 62 7.96 13.68 12.46
N ALA A 63 7.61 14.06 13.69
CA ALA A 63 6.40 13.57 14.37
C ALA A 63 5.12 13.98 13.62
N TRP A 64 5.05 15.21 13.10
CA TRP A 64 3.92 15.65 12.27
C TRP A 64 3.80 14.85 10.97
N ILE A 65 4.92 14.59 10.29
CA ILE A 65 4.93 13.78 9.06
C ILE A 65 4.37 12.37 9.33
N GLU A 66 4.84 11.70 10.38
CA GLU A 66 4.36 10.37 10.75
C GLU A 66 2.88 10.38 11.17
N TRP A 67 2.50 11.33 12.02
CA TRP A 67 1.13 11.46 12.50
C TRP A 67 0.14 11.74 11.37
N LEU A 68 0.50 12.60 10.41
CA LEU A 68 -0.31 12.87 9.23
C LEU A 68 -0.45 11.64 8.35
N HIS A 69 0.60 10.81 8.22
CA HIS A 69 0.51 9.54 7.51
C HIS A 69 -0.47 8.59 8.20
N ARG A 70 -0.41 8.47 9.54
CA ARG A 70 -1.38 7.68 10.33
C ARG A 70 -2.81 8.20 10.17
N LEU A 71 -3.00 9.53 10.20
CA LEU A 71 -4.31 10.16 10.00
C LEU A 71 -4.87 9.90 8.60
N PHE A 72 -4.02 9.98 7.56
CA PHE A 72 -4.44 9.70 6.19
C PHE A 72 -4.80 8.22 6.00
N ALA A 73 -4.06 7.30 6.64
CA ALA A 73 -4.44 5.89 6.67
C ALA A 73 -5.79 5.67 7.35
N ALA A 74 -6.05 6.35 8.47
CA ALA A 74 -7.34 6.26 9.16
C ALA A 74 -8.52 6.75 8.31
N SER A 75 -8.35 7.86 7.55
CA SER A 75 -9.41 8.35 6.67
C SER A 75 -9.68 7.41 5.49
N ILE A 76 -8.65 6.73 4.96
CA ILE A 76 -8.82 5.66 3.97
C ILE A 76 -9.57 4.47 4.57
N GLY A 77 -9.30 4.11 5.83
CA GLY A 77 -10.06 3.07 6.55
C GLY A 77 -11.56 3.40 6.64
N VAL A 78 -11.91 4.64 6.97
CA VAL A 78 -13.31 5.12 6.98
C VAL A 78 -13.94 5.03 5.59
N MET A 79 -13.21 5.43 4.54
CA MET A 79 -13.69 5.33 3.16
C MET A 79 -13.87 3.87 2.71
N GLY A 80 -12.97 2.97 3.12
CA GLY A 80 -13.07 1.53 2.89
C GLY A 80 -14.32 0.92 3.53
N LEU A 81 -14.61 1.29 4.79
CA LEU A 81 -15.85 0.89 5.47
C LEU A 81 -17.10 1.42 4.75
N ALA A 82 -17.09 2.68 4.31
CA ALA A 82 -18.17 3.26 3.53
C ALA A 82 -18.37 2.51 2.19
N THR A 83 -17.28 2.13 1.52
CA THR A 83 -17.30 1.33 0.30
C THR A 83 -17.90 -0.05 0.55
N LEU A 84 -17.50 -0.74 1.63
CA LEU A 84 -18.04 -2.04 2.01
C LEU A 84 -19.54 -1.95 2.34
N ALA A 85 -19.96 -0.90 3.06
CA ALA A 85 -21.36 -0.66 3.39
C ALA A 85 -22.22 -0.37 2.14
N ALA A 86 -21.71 0.43 1.20
CA ALA A 86 -22.38 0.68 -0.07
C ALA A 86 -22.51 -0.59 -0.92
N GLY A 87 -21.44 -1.40 -0.99
CA GLY A 87 -21.41 -2.66 -1.72
C GLY A 87 -22.30 -3.75 -1.12
N TRP A 88 -22.63 -3.68 0.18
CA TRP A 88 -23.43 -4.69 0.87
C TRP A 88 -24.80 -4.92 0.22
N ARG A 89 -25.45 -3.84 -0.23
CA ARG A 89 -26.76 -3.93 -0.91
C ARG A 89 -26.65 -4.54 -2.31
N LEU A 90 -25.49 -4.39 -2.95
CA LEU A 90 -25.20 -4.88 -4.29
C LEU A 90 -24.48 -6.24 -4.29
N ARG A 91 -24.25 -6.87 -3.14
CA ARG A 91 -23.41 -8.08 -3.00
C ARG A 91 -23.85 -9.29 -3.84
N ARG A 92 -25.11 -9.32 -4.29
CA ARG A 92 -25.64 -10.38 -5.17
C ARG A 92 -25.36 -10.06 -6.64
N GLU A 93 -25.67 -8.83 -7.06
CA GLU A 93 -25.48 -8.36 -8.45
C GLU A 93 -24.01 -8.12 -8.79
N GLN A 94 -23.23 -7.62 -7.82
CA GLN A 94 -21.80 -7.31 -7.96
C GLN A 94 -20.95 -8.20 -7.05
N HIS A 95 -21.22 -9.51 -7.07
CA HIS A 95 -20.59 -10.46 -6.16
C HIS A 95 -19.06 -10.41 -6.18
N PHE A 96 -18.43 -10.40 -7.36
CA PHE A 96 -16.97 -10.33 -7.47
C PHE A 96 -16.39 -9.03 -6.91
N ALA A 97 -16.98 -7.88 -7.24
CA ALA A 97 -16.53 -6.59 -6.72
C ALA A 97 -16.68 -6.53 -5.20
N PHE A 98 -17.78 -7.06 -4.66
CA PHE A 98 -18.02 -7.10 -3.22
C PHE A 98 -17.01 -8.02 -2.49
N LEU A 99 -16.68 -9.18 -3.05
CA LEU A 99 -15.62 -10.05 -2.51
C LEU A 99 -14.25 -9.35 -2.51
N ALA A 100 -13.92 -8.61 -3.58
CA ALA A 100 -12.68 -7.84 -3.65
C ALA A 100 -12.62 -6.73 -2.59
N VAL A 101 -13.72 -6.02 -2.32
CA VAL A 101 -13.79 -5.05 -1.21
C VAL A 101 -13.67 -5.74 0.15
N GLY A 102 -14.27 -6.92 0.33
CA GLY A 102 -14.10 -7.72 1.54
C GLY A 102 -12.63 -8.13 1.77
N ALA A 103 -11.95 -8.58 0.72
CA ALA A 103 -10.53 -8.87 0.76
C ALA A 103 -9.68 -7.62 1.06
N ALA A 104 -10.00 -6.47 0.47
CA ALA A 104 -9.36 -5.20 0.77
C ALA A 104 -9.55 -4.79 2.24
N ALA A 105 -10.75 -4.95 2.81
CA ALA A 105 -11.01 -4.64 4.22
C ALA A 105 -10.17 -5.53 5.16
N PHE A 106 -10.04 -6.82 4.85
CA PHE A 106 -9.18 -7.74 5.58
C PHE A 106 -7.69 -7.36 5.47
N LEU A 107 -7.23 -7.05 4.25
CA LEU A 107 -5.86 -6.59 4.02
C LEU A 107 -5.56 -5.26 4.71
N PHE A 108 -6.52 -4.33 4.81
CA PHE A 108 -6.37 -3.08 5.54
C PHE A 108 -6.17 -3.30 7.04
N PHE A 109 -6.87 -4.28 7.63
CA PHE A 109 -6.64 -4.67 9.02
C PHE A 109 -5.21 -5.19 9.22
N ILE A 110 -4.75 -6.09 8.34
CA ILE A 110 -3.36 -6.58 8.36
C ILE A 110 -2.37 -5.44 8.16
N GLN A 111 -2.64 -4.52 7.22
CA GLN A 111 -1.80 -3.37 6.93
C GLN A 111 -1.63 -2.49 8.16
N SER A 112 -2.72 -2.22 8.87
CA SER A 112 -2.72 -1.40 10.08
C SER A 112 -1.94 -2.07 11.21
N ALA A 113 -2.11 -3.39 11.38
CA ALA A 113 -1.35 -4.17 12.35
C ALA A 113 0.15 -4.22 12.02
N LEU A 114 0.51 -4.45 10.75
CA LEU A 114 1.91 -4.41 10.31
C LEU A 114 2.51 -3.01 10.47
N GLY A 115 1.73 -1.95 10.25
CA GLY A 115 2.19 -0.58 10.48
C GLY A 115 2.54 -0.32 11.96
N ALA A 116 1.72 -0.83 12.88
CA ALA A 116 2.04 -0.81 14.31
C ALA A 116 3.31 -1.62 14.61
N VAL A 117 3.43 -2.83 14.07
CA VAL A 117 4.62 -3.69 14.25
C VAL A 117 5.90 -3.03 13.73
N VAL A 118 5.84 -2.34 12.58
CA VAL A 118 6.99 -1.60 12.02
C VAL A 118 7.50 -0.55 13.01
N VAL A 119 6.61 0.19 13.66
CA VAL A 119 6.99 1.20 14.67
C VAL A 119 7.50 0.53 15.94
N LEU A 120 6.79 -0.47 16.45
CA LEU A 120 7.12 -1.16 17.70
C LEU A 120 8.44 -1.95 17.65
N LEU A 121 8.88 -2.35 16.44
CA LEU A 121 10.15 -3.04 16.23
C LEU A 121 11.25 -2.11 15.68
N GLU A 122 11.05 -0.80 15.67
CA GLU A 122 12.04 0.19 15.24
C GLU A 122 12.48 0.04 13.77
N LEU A 123 11.51 -0.14 12.87
CA LEU A 123 11.65 -0.21 11.41
C LEU A 123 12.61 -1.29 10.88
N PRO A 124 12.43 -2.59 11.22
CA PRO A 124 13.20 -3.64 10.58
C PRO A 124 12.96 -3.61 9.06
N PRO A 125 14.01 -3.65 8.21
CA PRO A 125 13.88 -3.53 6.76
C PRO A 125 12.87 -4.52 6.15
N THR A 126 12.86 -5.75 6.68
CA THR A 126 11.95 -6.81 6.28
C THR A 126 10.50 -6.49 6.63
N MET A 127 10.24 -5.93 7.81
CA MET A 127 8.89 -5.53 8.23
C MET A 127 8.37 -4.35 7.41
N VAL A 128 9.23 -3.37 7.11
CA VAL A 128 8.88 -2.23 6.23
C VAL A 128 8.56 -2.74 4.82
N ALA A 129 9.35 -3.67 4.28
CA ALA A 129 9.10 -4.26 2.97
C ALA A 129 7.80 -5.10 2.96
N LEU A 130 7.54 -5.88 4.02
CA LEU A 130 6.27 -6.62 4.16
C LEU A 130 5.08 -5.66 4.22
N HIS A 131 5.19 -4.58 4.99
CA HIS A 131 4.16 -3.54 5.07
C HIS A 131 3.89 -2.89 3.70
N LEU A 132 4.93 -2.61 2.89
CA LEU A 132 4.75 -2.13 1.53
C LEU A 132 4.11 -3.19 0.62
N GLY A 133 4.55 -4.45 0.72
CA GLY A 133 3.98 -5.56 -0.06
C GLY A 133 2.50 -5.77 0.20
N THR A 134 2.08 -5.75 1.47
CA THR A 134 0.66 -5.84 1.84
C THR A 134 -0.13 -4.61 1.39
N ALA A 135 0.49 -3.41 1.36
CA ALA A 135 -0.14 -2.21 0.79
C ALA A 135 -0.40 -2.37 -0.71
N MET A 136 0.53 -2.96 -1.45
CA MET A 136 0.36 -3.23 -2.89
C MET A 136 -0.75 -4.26 -3.16
N LEU A 137 -0.88 -5.28 -2.31
CA LEU A 137 -1.99 -6.25 -2.38
C LEU A 137 -3.34 -5.59 -2.04
N LEU A 138 -3.36 -4.72 -1.03
CA LEU A 138 -4.53 -3.92 -0.68
C LEU A 138 -4.96 -3.04 -1.86
N LEU A 139 -4.02 -2.33 -2.48
CA LEU A 139 -4.27 -1.52 -3.67
C LEU A 139 -4.81 -2.37 -4.83
N ALA A 140 -4.22 -3.54 -5.08
CA ALA A 140 -4.71 -4.46 -6.11
C ALA A 140 -6.17 -4.89 -5.84
N ALA A 141 -6.51 -5.25 -4.60
CA ALA A 141 -7.88 -5.62 -4.24
C ALA A 141 -8.88 -4.45 -4.44
N LEU A 142 -8.49 -3.23 -4.06
CA LEU A 142 -9.30 -2.03 -4.28
C LEU A 142 -9.49 -1.70 -5.77
N LEU A 143 -8.44 -1.86 -6.59
CA LEU A 143 -8.52 -1.66 -8.04
C LEU A 143 -9.40 -2.72 -8.70
N ILE A 144 -9.28 -3.99 -8.30
CA ILE A 144 -10.16 -5.07 -8.77
C ILE A 144 -11.61 -4.75 -8.42
N ALA A 145 -11.89 -4.34 -7.19
CA ALA A 145 -13.23 -3.91 -6.78
C ALA A 145 -13.76 -2.75 -7.64
N ALA A 146 -12.96 -1.69 -7.81
CA ALA A 146 -13.35 -0.52 -8.58
C ALA A 146 -13.63 -0.87 -10.04
N VAL A 147 -12.73 -1.60 -10.71
CA VAL A 147 -12.87 -1.97 -12.12
C VAL A 147 -14.05 -2.91 -12.32
N THR A 148 -14.17 -3.97 -11.52
CA THR A 148 -15.26 -4.96 -11.67
C THR A 148 -16.63 -4.41 -11.28
N SER A 149 -16.68 -3.32 -10.50
CA SER A 149 -17.94 -2.62 -10.22
C SER A 149 -18.48 -1.80 -11.40
N ILE A 150 -17.58 -1.38 -12.30
CA ILE A 150 -17.88 -0.57 -13.49
C ILE A 150 -18.03 -1.47 -14.72
N TYR A 151 -17.13 -2.44 -14.84
CA TYR A 151 -17.02 -3.31 -16.00
C TYR A 151 -17.21 -4.77 -15.58
N GLN A 152 -18.31 -5.37 -16.04
CA GLN A 152 -18.61 -6.78 -15.85
C GLN A 152 -18.35 -7.50 -17.19
N PRO A 153 -17.26 -8.28 -17.31
CA PRO A 153 -16.98 -8.98 -18.55
C PRO A 153 -17.96 -10.15 -18.74
N ASP A 154 -18.66 -10.16 -19.87
CA ASP A 154 -19.48 -11.31 -20.30
C ASP A 154 -18.61 -12.47 -20.84
N ALA A 155 -17.35 -12.19 -21.20
CA ALA A 155 -16.44 -13.15 -21.79
C ALA A 155 -15.73 -14.01 -20.73
N ARG A 156 -15.61 -15.31 -20.99
CA ARG A 156 -14.77 -16.21 -20.18
C ARG A 156 -13.30 -15.82 -20.36
N LEU A 157 -12.57 -15.70 -19.26
CA LEU A 157 -11.12 -15.55 -19.26
C LEU A 157 -10.49 -16.74 -20.01
N GLN A 158 -9.87 -16.46 -21.15
CA GLN A 158 -9.04 -17.43 -21.87
C GLN A 158 -7.58 -17.08 -21.57
N SER A 159 -6.80 -18.07 -21.15
CA SER A 159 -5.37 -17.89 -20.95
C SER A 159 -4.70 -17.75 -22.30
N ASP A 160 -4.19 -16.56 -22.59
CA ASP A 160 -3.39 -16.25 -23.77
C ASP A 160 -1.95 -15.84 -23.36
N PRO A 161 -1.00 -15.78 -24.31
CA PRO A 161 0.37 -15.36 -24.01
C PRO A 161 0.46 -13.95 -23.43
N VAL A 162 -0.52 -13.08 -23.73
CA VAL A 162 -0.58 -11.70 -23.21
C VAL A 162 -0.93 -11.73 -21.72
N SER A 163 -1.85 -12.59 -21.30
CA SER A 163 -2.23 -12.79 -19.90
C SER A 163 -1.04 -13.28 -19.08
N LEU A 164 -0.25 -14.22 -19.61
CA LEU A 164 1.00 -14.66 -18.97
C LEU A 164 1.97 -13.48 -18.81
N LEU A 165 2.15 -12.66 -19.85
CA LEU A 165 3.03 -11.50 -19.80
C LEU A 165 2.55 -10.46 -18.76
N ILE A 166 1.24 -10.25 -18.63
CA ILE A 166 0.66 -9.37 -17.60
C ILE A 166 0.97 -9.88 -16.20
N TYR A 167 0.76 -11.17 -15.92
CA TYR A 167 1.06 -11.75 -14.62
C TYR A 167 2.56 -11.71 -14.30
N LEU A 168 3.41 -12.02 -15.29
CA LEU A 168 4.87 -12.00 -15.14
C LEU A 168 5.36 -10.59 -14.86
N THR A 169 4.95 -9.60 -15.65
CA THR A 169 5.39 -8.21 -15.48
C THR A 169 4.89 -7.63 -14.16
N THR A 170 3.63 -7.88 -13.77
CA THR A 170 3.09 -7.45 -12.47
C THR A 170 3.87 -8.06 -11.30
N THR A 171 4.16 -9.35 -11.37
CA THR A 171 4.94 -10.05 -10.33
C THR A 171 6.36 -9.52 -10.25
N LEU A 172 7.02 -9.34 -11.40
CA LEU A 172 8.38 -8.79 -11.46
C LEU A 172 8.43 -7.35 -10.93
N SER A 173 7.44 -6.52 -11.26
CA SER A 173 7.33 -5.17 -10.70
C SER A 173 7.19 -5.19 -9.18
N LEU A 174 6.38 -6.09 -8.62
CA LEU A 174 6.28 -6.25 -7.17
C LEU A 174 7.62 -6.66 -6.56
N VAL A 175 8.33 -7.62 -7.18
CA VAL A 175 9.67 -8.02 -6.73
C VAL A 175 10.63 -6.83 -6.74
N ILE A 176 10.65 -6.03 -7.80
CA ILE A 176 11.50 -4.82 -7.91
C ILE A 176 11.16 -3.79 -6.82
N ILE A 177 9.87 -3.57 -6.55
CA ILE A 177 9.42 -2.65 -5.49
C ILE A 177 9.91 -3.13 -4.12
N LEU A 178 9.77 -4.43 -3.82
CA LEU A 178 10.18 -5.00 -2.54
C LEU A 178 11.70 -5.05 -2.36
N THR A 179 12.46 -5.39 -3.41
CA THR A 179 13.93 -5.35 -3.35
C THR A 179 14.42 -3.92 -3.20
N GLY A 180 13.81 -2.94 -3.87
CA GLY A 180 14.10 -1.52 -3.67
C GLY A 180 13.83 -1.05 -2.24
N ALA A 181 12.73 -1.48 -1.63
CA ALA A 181 12.42 -1.19 -0.23
C ALA A 181 13.47 -1.79 0.72
N LEU A 182 13.94 -3.02 0.46
CA LEU A 182 15.01 -3.65 1.24
C LEU A 182 16.34 -2.90 1.08
N VAL A 183 16.72 -2.47 -0.13
CA VAL A 183 17.95 -1.68 -0.38
C VAL A 183 17.97 -0.39 0.44
N ARG A 184 16.87 0.39 0.43
CA ARG A 184 16.76 1.57 1.32
C ARG A 184 16.68 1.17 2.78
N GLY A 185 15.98 0.08 3.10
CA GLY A 185 15.85 -0.49 4.43
C GLY A 185 17.21 -0.75 5.09
N SER A 186 18.09 -1.44 4.37
CA SER A 186 19.39 -1.92 4.85
C SER A 186 20.53 -0.90 4.71
N GLY A 187 20.24 0.35 4.33
CA GLY A 187 21.27 1.38 4.10
C GLY A 187 22.15 1.14 2.86
N ALA A 188 21.73 0.26 1.93
CA ALA A 188 22.54 -0.13 0.77
C ALA A 188 22.39 0.82 -0.44
N THR A 189 21.72 1.96 -0.28
CA THR A 189 21.41 2.89 -1.40
C THR A 189 22.65 3.40 -2.12
N LEU A 190 23.77 3.60 -1.42
CA LEU A 190 25.04 4.09 -1.99
C LEU A 190 26.14 3.03 -1.98
N ALA A 191 25.79 1.75 -1.84
CA ALA A 191 26.77 0.66 -1.80
C ALA A 191 27.51 0.50 -3.14
N CYS A 192 26.83 0.81 -4.25
CA CYS A 192 27.42 0.86 -5.59
C CYS A 192 27.22 2.27 -6.16
N THR A 193 28.31 2.99 -6.47
CA THR A 193 28.23 4.36 -7.01
C THR A 193 28.20 4.42 -8.54
N ASP A 194 28.51 3.30 -9.19
CA ASP A 194 28.58 3.19 -10.64
C ASP A 194 27.41 2.38 -11.22
N TRP A 195 27.24 2.43 -12.54
CA TRP A 195 26.29 1.61 -13.29
C TRP A 195 26.85 1.28 -14.68
N PRO A 196 26.69 0.06 -15.22
CA PRO A 196 25.98 -1.10 -14.67
C PRO A 196 26.80 -1.95 -13.68
N LEU A 197 28.07 -1.60 -13.48
CA LEU A 197 28.97 -2.26 -12.53
C LEU A 197 28.77 -1.73 -11.10
N CYS A 198 29.30 -2.42 -10.11
CA CYS A 198 29.38 -1.94 -8.73
C CYS A 198 30.82 -1.59 -8.39
N ASN A 199 31.15 -0.29 -8.35
CA ASN A 199 32.49 0.23 -8.02
C ASN A 199 33.60 -0.38 -8.91
N GLY A 200 33.33 -0.50 -10.22
CA GLY A 200 34.23 -1.13 -11.20
C GLY A 200 34.14 -2.65 -11.33
N ASP A 201 33.45 -3.35 -10.44
CA ASP A 201 33.31 -4.82 -10.45
C ASP A 201 31.93 -5.29 -10.93
N ILE A 202 31.85 -6.46 -11.57
CA ILE A 202 30.58 -7.06 -12.00
C ILE A 202 29.81 -7.66 -10.81
N LEU A 203 30.52 -8.17 -9.79
CA LEU A 203 29.92 -8.74 -8.59
C LEU A 203 30.57 -8.13 -7.34
N PRO A 204 29.78 -7.65 -6.37
CA PRO A 204 30.30 -7.10 -5.13
C PRO A 204 30.69 -8.25 -4.18
N VAL A 205 31.80 -8.96 -4.47
CA VAL A 205 32.22 -10.14 -3.68
C VAL A 205 33.05 -9.75 -2.44
N ALA A 206 33.53 -8.49 -2.36
CA ALA A 206 34.55 -8.09 -1.37
C ALA A 206 34.12 -7.06 -0.31
N GLN A 207 32.89 -6.54 -0.32
CA GLN A 207 32.49 -5.48 0.63
C GLN A 207 31.67 -6.03 1.81
N GLY A 208 32.32 -6.87 2.62
CA GLY A 208 31.81 -7.39 3.89
C GLY A 208 31.91 -6.42 5.07
N GLN A 209 31.82 -5.11 4.84
CA GLN A 209 31.62 -4.15 5.92
C GLN A 209 30.46 -3.24 5.56
N PRO A 210 29.43 -3.11 6.43
CA PRO A 210 28.46 -2.04 6.25
C PRO A 210 29.23 -0.74 6.23
N ALA A 211 29.11 0.01 5.12
CA ALA A 211 29.57 1.39 5.08
C ALA A 211 28.84 2.13 6.19
N LEU A 212 29.54 2.36 7.31
CA LEU A 212 29.13 3.28 8.35
C LEU A 212 29.21 4.68 7.74
N ILE A 213 28.08 5.13 7.19
CA ILE A 213 27.79 6.55 7.00
C ILE A 213 26.48 6.83 7.72
#